data_AF-A0A9P5ZTP6-F1
#
_entry.id   AF-A0A9P5ZTP6-F1
#
_cell.length_a   1.000
_cell.length_b   1.000
_cell.length_c   1.000
_cell.angle_alpha   90.00
_cell.angle_beta   90.00
_cell.angle_gamma   90.00
#
_symmetry.space_group_name_H-M   'P 1'
#
loop_
_entity.id
_entity.type
_entity.pdbx_description
1 polymer ?
#
loop_
_entity_poly.entity_id
_entity_poly.type
_entity_poly.pdbx_seq_one_letter_code
_entity_poly.pdbx_strand_id
1 'polypeptide(L)'
;YQDISRLSTKYPRTTGSLFLVYNDIVYSQLWTDVQVLDLELCTRPAIRGCRRLNANNTHTQIASVVPCTLSELISLEWLDNAFVSLGDPPEVYVAITSDDSSIVYYKISRGIVKPPL
;
A
#
# COMPACT_ATOMS: atom_id res chain seq x y z
N TYR A 1 -2.79 4.00 15.53
CA TYR A 1 -3.85 4.94 15.08
C TYR A 1 -3.41 6.41 15.02
N GLN A 2 -2.46 6.89 15.83
CA GLN A 2 -2.04 8.31 15.80
C GLN A 2 -1.51 8.77 14.42
N ASP A 3 -0.70 7.94 13.74
CA ASP A 3 -0.17 8.26 12.41
C ASP A 3 -1.27 8.33 11.35
N ILE A 4 -2.23 7.40 11.40
CA ILE A 4 -3.41 7.40 10.51
C ILE A 4 -4.20 8.69 10.72
N SER A 5 -4.50 9.06 11.96
CA SER A 5 -5.26 10.29 12.24
C SER A 5 -4.55 11.54 11.70
N ARG A 6 -3.23 11.64 11.86
CA ARG A 6 -2.44 12.75 11.31
C ARG A 6 -2.52 12.79 9.78
N LEU A 7 -2.32 11.65 9.13
CA LEU A 7 -2.32 11.54 7.67
C LEU A 7 -3.72 11.69 7.07
N SER A 8 -4.76 11.30 7.80
CA SER A 8 -6.16 11.56 7.42
C SER A 8 -6.46 13.06 7.37
N THR A 9 -5.93 13.84 8.32
CA THR A 9 -6.05 15.31 8.29
C THR A 9 -5.26 15.92 7.13
N LYS A 10 -4.06 15.39 6.83
CA LYS A 10 -3.22 15.87 5.72
C LYS A 10 -3.81 15.50 4.35
N TYR A 11 -4.36 14.30 4.21
CA TYR A 11 -4.87 13.71 2.97
C TYR A 11 -6.31 13.17 3.17
N PRO A 12 -7.32 14.06 3.27
CA PRO A 12 -8.69 13.64 3.60
C PRO A 12 -9.29 12.69 2.57
N ARG A 13 -8.98 12.88 1.28
CA ARG A 13 -9.50 12.06 0.17
C ARG A 13 -9.14 10.58 0.29
N THR A 14 -7.99 10.26 0.87
CA THR A 14 -7.51 8.88 1.01
C THR A 14 -7.76 8.28 2.40
N THR A 15 -8.51 8.97 3.26
CA THR A 15 -8.74 8.51 4.64
C THR A 15 -9.48 7.17 4.68
N GLY A 16 -10.54 7.03 3.89
CA GLY A 16 -11.32 5.80 3.83
C GLY A 16 -10.48 4.63 3.35
N SER A 17 -9.80 4.79 2.22
CA SER A 17 -8.93 3.75 1.65
C SER A 17 -7.75 3.40 2.56
N LEU A 18 -7.11 4.39 3.19
CA LEU A 18 -6.04 4.15 4.18
C LEU A 18 -6.53 3.31 5.36
N PHE A 19 -7.70 3.63 5.91
CA PHE A 19 -8.24 2.94 7.07
C PHE A 19 -8.64 1.49 6.74
N LEU A 20 -9.32 1.28 5.62
CA LEU A 20 -9.69 -0.06 5.14
C LEU A 20 -8.45 -0.93 4.93
N VAL A 21 -7.47 -0.42 4.19
CA VAL A 21 -6.24 -1.16 3.88
C VAL A 21 -5.40 -1.42 5.13
N TYR A 22 -5.31 -0.45 6.05
CA TYR A 22 -4.61 -0.67 7.32
C TYR A 22 -5.25 -1.79 8.14
N ASN A 23 -6.58 -1.78 8.28
CA ASN A 23 -7.27 -2.81 9.03
C ASN A 23 -7.11 -4.18 8.38
N ASP A 24 -7.22 -4.27 7.06
CA ASP A 24 -7.02 -5.52 6.34
C ASP A 24 -5.59 -6.05 6.50
N ILE A 25 -4.57 -5.20 6.35
CA ILE A 25 -3.15 -5.57 6.51
C ILE A 25 -2.85 -6.07 7.94
N VAL A 26 -3.31 -5.34 8.95
CA VAL A 26 -2.99 -5.64 10.35
C VAL A 26 -3.80 -6.82 10.89
N TYR A 27 -5.12 -6.85 10.62
CA TYR A 27 -6.03 -7.78 11.28
C TYR A 27 -6.42 -8.97 10.41
N SER A 28 -6.58 -8.80 9.10
CA SER A 28 -6.90 -9.92 8.20
C SER A 28 -5.65 -10.65 7.72
N GLN A 29 -4.64 -9.89 7.25
CA GLN A 29 -3.41 -10.45 6.70
C GLN A 29 -2.30 -10.66 7.73
N LEU A 30 -2.50 -10.16 8.96
CA LEU A 30 -1.60 -10.36 10.11
C LEU A 30 -0.14 -9.97 9.82
N TRP A 31 0.06 -8.83 9.14
CA TRP A 31 1.41 -8.29 8.94
C TRP A 31 2.00 -7.84 10.28
N THR A 32 3.31 -7.96 10.41
CA THR A 32 4.06 -7.45 11.57
C THR A 32 4.84 -6.19 11.20
N ASP A 33 5.32 -5.45 12.20
CA ASP A 33 6.18 -4.27 12.01
C ASP A 33 5.57 -3.21 11.08
N VAL A 34 4.24 -3.06 11.16
CA VAL A 34 3.47 -2.19 10.27
C VAL A 34 3.67 -0.73 10.64
N GLN A 35 4.08 0.06 9.64
CA GLN A 35 4.30 1.50 9.72
C GLN A 35 3.50 2.20 8.63
N VAL A 36 2.93 3.36 8.97
CA VAL A 36 2.27 4.23 7.99
C VAL A 36 3.24 5.34 7.62
N LEU A 37 3.52 5.47 6.32
CA LEU A 37 4.48 6.40 5.75
C LEU A 37 3.75 7.54 5.04
N ASP A 38 4.35 8.73 5.05
CA ASP A 38 3.89 9.91 4.33
C ASP A 38 4.67 10.02 3.01
N LEU A 39 4.01 9.81 1.87
CA LEU A 39 4.62 9.95 0.54
C LEU A 39 4.27 11.33 -0.03
N GLU A 40 5.05 12.34 0.32
CA GLU A 40 4.75 13.73 -0.04
C GLU A 40 4.75 13.98 -1.56
N LEU A 41 5.67 13.36 -2.30
CA LEU A 41 5.74 13.43 -3.77
C LEU A 41 4.47 12.89 -4.45
N CYS A 42 3.75 12.01 -3.75
CA CYS A 42 2.53 11.37 -4.21
C CYS A 42 1.28 11.97 -3.59
N THR A 43 1.43 12.91 -2.65
CA THR A 43 0.38 13.48 -1.80
C THR A 43 -0.50 12.41 -1.13
N ARG A 44 0.13 11.31 -0.68
CA ARG A 44 -0.59 10.13 -0.19
C ARG A 44 0.11 9.40 0.94
N PRO A 45 -0.63 8.68 1.79
CA PRO A 45 -0.06 7.76 2.74
C PRO A 45 0.33 6.43 2.05
N ALA A 46 1.23 5.68 2.67
CA ALA A 46 1.52 4.29 2.34
C ALA A 46 1.66 3.45 3.61
N ILE A 47 1.58 2.13 3.48
CA ILE A 47 1.74 1.19 4.58
C ILE A 47 2.91 0.27 4.25
N ARG A 48 3.88 0.17 5.15
CA ARG A 48 5.03 -0.74 5.03
C ARG A 48 5.01 -1.72 6.19
N GLY A 49 5.34 -2.98 5.94
CA GLY A 49 5.47 -3.97 7.00
C GLY A 49 5.96 -5.32 6.50
N CYS A 50 6.02 -6.28 7.40
CA CYS A 50 6.45 -7.65 7.18
C CYS A 50 5.24 -8.52 6.81
N ARG A 51 5.14 -8.88 5.53
CA ARG A 51 4.12 -9.78 5.00
C ARG A 51 4.54 -11.24 5.18
N ARG A 52 3.62 -12.09 5.66
CA ARG A 52 3.81 -13.54 5.67
C ARG A 52 3.52 -14.12 4.28
N LEU A 53 4.44 -14.93 3.75
CA LEU A 53 4.28 -15.53 2.42
C LEU A 53 3.43 -16.80 2.46
N ASN A 54 3.55 -17.62 3.51
CA ASN A 54 2.78 -18.85 3.69
C ASN A 54 2.39 -19.00 5.17
N ALA A 55 1.24 -19.64 5.45
CA ALA A 55 0.75 -19.89 6.82
C ALA A 55 1.73 -20.68 7.70
N ASN A 56 2.59 -21.51 7.08
CA ASN A 56 3.49 -22.43 7.77
C ASN A 56 4.96 -21.98 7.79
N ASN A 57 5.33 -20.90 7.09
CA ASN A 57 6.71 -20.44 7.02
C ASN A 57 6.92 -19.18 7.86
N THR A 58 8.03 -19.15 8.59
CA THR A 58 8.55 -17.98 9.31
C THR A 58 9.19 -16.94 8.38
N HIS A 59 9.19 -17.17 7.06
CA HIS A 59 9.76 -16.24 6.10
C HIS A 59 8.81 -15.06 5.86
N THR A 60 9.19 -13.91 6.42
CA THR A 60 8.52 -12.62 6.20
C THR A 60 9.25 -11.80 5.16
N GLN A 61 8.52 -11.18 4.25
CA GLN A 61 9.06 -10.25 3.27
C GLN A 61 8.57 -8.83 3.57
N ILE A 62 9.47 -7.85 3.50
CA ILE A 62 9.08 -6.44 3.59
C ILE A 62 8.32 -6.08 2.32
N ALA A 63 7.10 -5.59 2.50
CA ALA A 63 6.25 -5.11 1.41
C ALA A 63 5.75 -3.70 1.73
N SER A 64 5.52 -2.92 0.68
CA SER A 64 4.95 -1.58 0.77
C SER A 64 3.66 -1.53 -0.05
N VAL A 65 2.62 -0.97 0.53
CA VAL A 65 1.27 -0.88 -0.02
C VAL A 65 0.86 0.59 -0.09
N VAL A 66 0.35 1.02 -1.24
CA VAL A 66 -0.21 2.36 -1.40
C VAL A 66 -1.72 2.25 -1.64
N PRO A 67 -2.55 2.78 -0.73
CA PRO A 67 -4.01 2.74 -0.87
C PRO A 67 -4.51 3.74 -1.91
N CYS A 68 -5.50 3.32 -2.68
CA CYS A 68 -6.27 4.16 -3.58
C CYS A 68 -7.74 3.70 -3.63
N THR A 69 -8.63 4.56 -4.10
CA THR A 69 -10.02 4.18 -4.38
C THR A 69 -10.17 3.71 -5.81
N LEU A 70 -11.16 2.89 -6.12
CA LEU A 70 -11.45 2.43 -7.48
C LEU A 70 -11.73 3.59 -8.44
N SER A 71 -12.33 4.67 -7.95
CA SER A 71 -12.65 5.86 -8.75
C SER A 71 -11.47 6.83 -8.95
N GLU A 72 -10.31 6.57 -8.34
CA GLU A 72 -9.16 7.44 -8.47
C GLU A 72 -8.38 7.16 -9.75
N LEU A 73 -7.96 8.22 -10.44
CA LEU A 73 -7.06 8.12 -11.58
C LEU A 73 -5.61 8.09 -11.09
N ILE A 74 -4.87 7.07 -11.51
CA ILE A 74 -3.45 6.89 -11.20
C ILE A 74 -2.64 7.14 -12.47
N SER A 75 -1.74 8.14 -12.45
CA SER A 75 -0.80 8.38 -13.53
C SER A 75 0.47 7.54 -13.35
N LEU A 76 1.21 7.31 -14.44
CA LEU A 76 2.51 6.65 -14.39
C LEU A 76 3.54 7.46 -13.60
N GLU A 77 3.51 8.79 -13.73
CA GLU A 77 4.36 9.70 -12.94
C GLU A 77 4.12 9.52 -11.43
N TRP A 78 2.85 9.36 -11.03
CA TRP A 78 2.52 9.10 -9.63
C TRP A 78 3.10 7.77 -9.14
N LEU A 79 3.05 6.72 -9.97
CA LEU A 79 3.65 5.43 -9.63
C LEU A 79 5.16 5.56 -9.47
N ASP A 80 5.83 6.22 -10.41
CA ASP A 80 7.28 6.45 -10.35
C ASP A 80 7.67 7.20 -9.07
N ASN A 81 6.94 8.27 -8.72
CA ASN A 81 7.15 9.00 -7.47
C ASN A 81 6.92 8.14 -6.23
N ALA A 82 6.00 7.18 -6.27
CA ALA A 82 5.72 6.28 -5.16
C ALA A 82 6.89 5.32 -4.93
N PHE A 83 7.44 4.74 -6.00
CA PHE A 83 8.65 3.92 -5.88
C PHE A 83 9.83 4.72 -5.33
N VAL A 84 10.08 5.92 -5.86
CA VAL A 84 11.18 6.79 -5.37
C VAL A 84 11.01 7.10 -3.88
N SER A 85 9.80 7.48 -3.47
CA SER A 85 9.49 7.80 -2.05
C SER A 85 9.63 6.58 -1.13
N LEU A 86 9.48 5.38 -1.67
CA LEU A 86 9.63 4.11 -0.93
C LEU A 86 11.08 3.57 -0.97
N GLY A 87 12.02 4.27 -1.59
CA GLY A 87 13.42 3.84 -1.71
C GLY A 87 13.64 2.78 -2.78
N ASP A 88 12.92 2.89 -3.90
CA ASP A 88 13.00 2.05 -5.09
C ASP A 88 12.94 0.53 -4.82
N PRO A 89 11.90 0.03 -4.12
CA PRO A 89 11.73 -1.41 -3.93
C PRO A 89 11.49 -2.11 -5.29
N PRO A 90 11.75 -3.43 -5.38
CA PRO A 90 11.50 -4.17 -6.62
C PRO A 90 10.01 -4.20 -7.00
N GLU A 91 9.13 -4.13 -5.99
CA GLU A 91 7.69 -4.14 -6.14
C GLU A 91 7.01 -3.23 -5.11
N VAL A 92 5.90 -2.63 -5.53
CA VAL A 92 4.96 -1.88 -4.70
C VAL A 92 3.58 -2.47 -4.94
N TYR A 93 2.82 -2.65 -3.87
CA TYR A 93 1.44 -3.09 -3.98
C TYR A 93 0.51 -1.86 -4.01
N VAL A 94 -0.40 -1.80 -4.97
CA VAL A 94 -1.49 -0.82 -4.99
C VAL A 94 -2.72 -1.51 -4.44
N ALA A 95 -3.25 -1.02 -3.33
CA ALA A 95 -4.48 -1.54 -2.73
C ALA A 95 -5.66 -0.70 -3.18
N ILE A 96 -6.46 -1.25 -4.09
CA ILE A 96 -7.63 -0.60 -4.67
C ILE A 96 -8.83 -0.94 -3.80
N THR A 97 -9.47 0.09 -3.26
CA THR A 97 -10.68 -0.03 -2.42
C THR A 97 -11.92 0.41 -3.19
N SER A 98 -12.99 -0.35 -3.11
CA SER A 98 -14.31 0.01 -3.66
C SER A 98 -15.27 0.46 -2.57
N ASP A 99 -16.39 1.07 -2.97
CA ASP A 99 -17.39 1.63 -2.05
C ASP A 99 -18.11 0.57 -1.20
N ASP A 100 -18.07 -0.69 -1.62
CA ASP A 100 -18.54 -1.86 -0.86
C ASP A 100 -17.51 -2.39 0.15
N SER A 101 -16.40 -1.65 0.35
CA SER A 101 -15.26 -2.02 1.20
C SER A 101 -14.46 -3.24 0.74
N SER A 102 -14.65 -3.72 -0.50
CA SER A 102 -13.75 -4.72 -1.08
C SER A 102 -12.37 -4.12 -1.34
N ILE A 103 -11.31 -4.93 -1.17
CA ILE A 103 -9.92 -4.52 -1.39
C ILE A 103 -9.25 -5.50 -2.35
N VAL A 104 -8.65 -4.97 -3.42
CA VAL A 104 -7.83 -5.75 -4.37
C VAL A 104 -6.41 -5.22 -4.38
N TYR A 105 -5.44 -6.13 -4.24
CA TYR A 105 -4.02 -5.80 -4.22
C TYR A 105 -3.38 -6.10 -5.57
N TYR A 106 -2.96 -5.07 -6.29
CA TYR A 106 -2.17 -5.20 -7.51
C TYR A 106 -0.68 -5.05 -7.21
N LYS A 107 0.11 -6.05 -7.62
CA LYS A 107 1.57 -5.97 -7.56
C LYS A 107 2.08 -5.20 -8.77
N ILE A 108 2.68 -4.04 -8.53
CA ILE A 108 3.37 -3.24 -9.54
C ILE A 108 4.87 -3.49 -9.36
N SER A 109 5.54 -3.92 -10.42
CA SER A 109 6.98 -4.16 -10.42
C SER A 109 7.70 -3.03 -11.14
N ARG A 110 8.94 -2.75 -10.73
CA ARG A 110 9.78 -1.79 -11.44
C ARG A 110 10.28 -2.40 -12.76
N GLY A 111 10.08 -1.70 -13.88
CA GLY A 111 10.58 -2.11 -15.20
C GLY A 111 9.75 -3.21 -15.87
N ILE A 112 10.30 -3.75 -16.96
CA ILE A 112 9.64 -4.81 -17.75
C ILE A 112 9.93 -6.17 -17.10
N VAL A 113 8.94 -6.69 -16.38
CA VAL A 113 9.02 -8.04 -15.77
C VAL A 113 8.21 -9.01 -16.63
N LYS A 114 8.80 -10.16 -16.96
CA LYS A 114 8.08 -11.22 -17.70
C LYS A 114 6.90 -11.73 -16.85
N PRO A 115 5.73 -12.00 -17.45
CA PRO A 115 4.66 -12.68 -16.75
C PRO A 115 5.16 -14.03 -16.21
N PRO A 116 4.72 -14.46 -15.01
CA PRO A 116 4.97 -15.81 -14.57
C PRO A 116 4.35 -16.79 -15.58
N LEU A 117 5.13 -17.82 -15.95
CA LEU A 117 4.70 -18.93 -16.80
C LEU A 117 3.72 -19.84 -16.05
#